data_AF-A0A828Y1K1-F1
#
_entry.id   AF-A0A828Y1K1-F1
#
_cell.length_a   1.000
_cell.length_b   1.000
_cell.length_c   1.000
_cell.angle_alpha   90.00
_cell.angle_beta   90.00
_cell.angle_gamma   90.00
#
_symmetry.space_group_name_H-M   'P 1'
#
loop_
_entity.id
_entity.type
_entity.pdbx_description
1 polymer ?
#
loop_
_entity_poly.entity_id
_entity_poly.type
_entity_poly.pdbx_seq_one_letter_code
_entity_poly.pdbx_strand_id
1 'polypeptide(L)'
;MRVCFIVAAILFLGCKERVMFSTDDSILYRHLGNGNVKTLGKIYPGFPFLVKTDWISGFEIVDRFLDKELYGEYYFTFARGLVHKNSEVYSYELYYDRGENTIVENKHPYMWVLVFSAKLAFVKIGVIYGKKNEKSFNGAAYWICKSYSKGDAGLGVSNCEKGEKDNSLNTTFVPMFKEVRPSENLNVSCSNFTDSKIHCSFNGSNYVGIKKDKFYIR
;
A
#
# COMPACT_ATOMS: atom_id res chain seq x y z
N MET A 1 -30.27 31.66 11.97
CA MET A 1 -28.89 31.63 11.46
C MET A 1 -28.02 30.57 12.17
N ARG A 2 -28.51 29.31 12.27
CA ARG A 2 -27.77 28.17 12.87
C ARG A 2 -27.63 26.97 11.93
N VAL A 3 -28.38 26.94 10.82
CA VAL A 3 -28.41 25.83 9.87
C VAL A 3 -27.22 25.87 8.90
N CYS A 4 -26.70 27.06 8.54
CA CYS A 4 -25.57 27.18 7.62
C CYS A 4 -24.22 26.72 8.20
N PHE A 5 -24.03 26.79 9.52
CA PHE A 5 -22.77 26.37 10.17
C PHE A 5 -22.61 24.85 10.24
N ILE A 6 -23.71 24.10 10.34
CA ILE A 6 -23.68 22.63 10.41
C ILE A 6 -23.30 22.04 9.03
N VAL A 7 -23.81 22.62 7.94
CA VAL A 7 -23.47 22.18 6.57
C VAL A 7 -21.99 22.42 6.26
N ALA A 8 -21.43 23.57 6.67
CA ALA A 8 -20.01 23.86 6.51
C ALA A 8 -19.12 22.94 7.36
N ALA A 9 -19.51 22.61 8.60
CA ALA A 9 -18.76 21.70 9.45
C ALA A 9 -18.76 20.25 8.93
N ILE A 10 -19.87 19.79 8.34
CA ILE A 10 -19.97 18.47 7.69
C ILE A 10 -19.11 18.42 6.42
N LEU A 11 -19.02 19.52 5.66
CA LEU A 11 -18.15 19.64 4.49
C LEU A 11 -16.65 19.60 4.83
N PHE A 12 -16.25 20.16 5.98
CA PHE A 12 -14.84 20.13 6.43
C PHE A 12 -14.39 18.79 7.02
N LEU A 13 -15.31 17.95 7.51
CA LEU A 13 -15.00 16.62 8.05
C LEU A 13 -14.68 15.59 6.95
N GLY A 14 -15.08 15.85 5.70
CA GLY A 14 -14.91 14.92 4.57
C GLY A 14 -13.52 14.91 3.91
N CYS A 15 -12.58 15.77 4.32
CA CYS A 15 -11.36 16.01 3.54
C CYS A 15 -10.05 15.56 4.21
N LYS A 16 -10.10 14.86 5.35
CA LYS A 16 -8.88 14.43 6.04
C LYS A 16 -8.54 12.98 5.67
N GLU A 17 -7.42 12.81 4.98
CA GLU A 17 -6.79 11.50 4.77
C GLU A 17 -6.49 10.87 6.13
N ARG A 18 -6.77 9.57 6.26
CA ARG A 18 -6.51 8.80 7.47
C ARG A 18 -6.01 7.41 7.15
N VAL A 19 -5.25 6.83 8.07
CA VAL A 19 -4.81 5.44 7.98
C VAL A 19 -5.85 4.54 8.63
N MET A 20 -6.31 3.55 7.88
CA MET A 20 -7.26 2.53 8.32
C MET A 20 -6.68 1.15 8.01
N PHE A 21 -7.02 0.15 8.83
CA PHE A 21 -6.52 -1.22 8.68
C PHE A 21 -7.64 -2.16 8.26
N SER A 22 -7.32 -3.10 7.36
CA SER A 22 -8.25 -4.18 7.04
C SER A 22 -8.44 -5.15 8.20
N THR A 23 -9.59 -5.81 8.19
CA THR A 23 -10.08 -6.86 9.07
C THR A 23 -10.43 -8.11 8.24
N ASP A 24 -10.82 -9.20 8.90
CA ASP A 24 -11.26 -10.43 8.23
C ASP A 24 -12.57 -10.25 7.44
N ASP A 25 -13.32 -9.20 7.76
CA ASP A 25 -14.57 -8.80 7.10
C ASP A 25 -14.37 -7.71 6.05
N SER A 26 -13.13 -7.26 5.82
CA SER A 26 -12.87 -6.18 4.88
C SER A 26 -13.07 -6.62 3.43
N ILE A 27 -13.94 -5.90 2.71
CA ILE A 27 -14.29 -6.18 1.31
C ILE A 27 -14.00 -4.94 0.46
N LEU A 28 -13.35 -5.18 -0.67
CA LEU A 28 -13.07 -4.20 -1.71
C LEU A 28 -14.25 -4.08 -2.68
N TYR A 29 -14.64 -2.84 -2.95
CA TYR A 29 -15.69 -2.48 -3.90
C TYR A 29 -15.19 -1.47 -4.93
N ARG A 30 -15.89 -1.40 -6.06
CA ARG A 30 -15.77 -0.34 -7.05
C ARG A 30 -17.11 0.33 -7.25
N HIS A 31 -17.16 1.63 -7.02
CA HIS A 31 -18.27 2.48 -7.44
C HIS A 31 -18.21 2.66 -8.96
N LEU A 32 -19.33 2.53 -9.67
CA LEU A 32 -19.41 2.62 -11.13
C LEU A 32 -20.22 3.85 -11.60
N GLY A 33 -20.62 4.74 -10.69
CA GLY A 33 -21.55 5.84 -10.97
C GLY A 33 -23.02 5.41 -10.84
N ASN A 34 -23.92 6.39 -10.75
CA ASN A 34 -25.38 6.20 -10.71
C ASN A 34 -25.87 5.17 -9.66
N GLY A 35 -25.21 5.13 -8.50
CA GLY A 35 -25.54 4.20 -7.41
C GLY A 35 -25.09 2.76 -7.61
N ASN A 36 -24.47 2.41 -8.74
CA ASN A 36 -23.98 1.06 -9.00
C ASN A 36 -22.67 0.79 -8.27
N VAL A 37 -22.60 -0.35 -7.58
CA VAL A 37 -21.43 -0.81 -6.85
C VAL A 37 -21.12 -2.25 -7.25
N LYS A 38 -19.86 -2.54 -7.56
CA LYS A 38 -19.36 -3.88 -7.88
C LYS A 38 -18.44 -4.38 -6.77
N THR A 39 -18.72 -5.55 -6.22
CA THR A 39 -17.81 -6.25 -5.30
C THR A 39 -16.61 -6.79 -6.06
N LEU A 40 -15.39 -6.51 -5.58
CA LEU A 40 -14.14 -7.01 -6.16
C LEU A 40 -13.56 -8.20 -5.37
N GLY A 41 -13.81 -8.27 -4.05
CA GLY A 41 -13.47 -9.42 -3.20
C GLY A 41 -12.95 -9.03 -1.82
N LYS A 42 -12.54 -10.03 -1.03
CA LYS A 42 -11.96 -9.83 0.32
C LYS A 42 -10.53 -9.28 0.26
N ILE A 43 -10.23 -8.34 1.15
CA ILE A 43 -8.91 -7.73 1.34
C ILE A 43 -8.11 -8.60 2.32
N TYR A 44 -6.78 -8.69 2.12
CA TYR A 44 -5.91 -9.35 3.08
C TYR A 44 -5.94 -8.60 4.44
N PRO A 45 -6.15 -9.27 5.58
CA PRO A 45 -6.41 -8.62 6.87
C PRO A 45 -5.16 -7.99 7.50
N GLY A 46 -5.37 -6.90 8.25
CA GLY A 46 -4.33 -6.19 8.99
C GLY A 46 -3.41 -5.31 8.14
N PHE A 47 -3.71 -5.12 6.85
CA PHE A 47 -2.94 -4.24 5.97
C PHE A 47 -3.39 -2.78 6.13
N PRO A 48 -2.46 -1.81 6.19
CA PRO A 48 -2.80 -0.41 6.32
C PRO A 48 -3.14 0.22 4.96
N PHE A 49 -4.12 1.13 4.96
CA PHE A 49 -4.53 1.89 3.79
C PHE A 49 -4.66 3.35 4.14
N LEU A 50 -4.18 4.22 3.24
CA LEU A 50 -4.51 5.64 3.26
C LEU A 50 -5.85 5.83 2.54
N VAL A 51 -6.85 6.31 3.27
CA VAL A 51 -8.22 6.50 2.77
C VAL A 51 -8.72 7.91 3.06
N LYS A 52 -9.72 8.33 2.29
CA LYS A 52 -10.54 9.52 2.56
C LYS A 52 -11.99 9.09 2.78
N THR A 53 -12.69 9.79 3.66
CA THR A 53 -14.12 9.62 3.83
C THR A 53 -14.83 10.15 2.59
N ASP A 54 -15.71 9.36 1.98
CA ASP A 54 -16.53 9.79 0.85
C ASP A 54 -17.97 9.30 1.00
N TRP A 55 -18.87 9.81 0.17
CA TRP A 55 -20.28 9.46 0.17
C TRP A 55 -20.65 8.81 -1.16
N ILE A 56 -21.38 7.69 -1.09
CA ILE A 56 -22.03 7.11 -2.27
C ILE A 56 -23.55 7.29 -2.18
N SER A 57 -24.24 7.01 -3.29
CA SER A 57 -25.70 7.13 -3.40
C SER A 57 -26.42 6.48 -2.21
N GLY A 58 -27.43 7.16 -1.67
CA GLY A 58 -28.14 6.70 -0.46
C GLY A 58 -27.53 7.18 0.86
N PHE A 59 -26.64 8.19 0.83
CA PHE A 59 -25.97 8.76 2.02
C PHE A 59 -25.11 7.77 2.80
N GLU A 60 -24.66 6.68 2.16
CA GLU A 60 -23.71 5.78 2.77
C GLU A 60 -22.31 6.41 2.78
N ILE A 61 -21.70 6.46 3.98
CA ILE A 61 -20.32 6.89 4.18
C ILE A 61 -19.39 5.71 3.93
N VAL A 62 -18.35 5.91 3.12
CA VAL A 62 -17.38 4.88 2.76
C VAL A 62 -15.93 5.36 2.92
N ASP A 63 -15.03 4.41 3.16
CA ASP A 63 -13.58 4.65 3.13
C ASP A 63 -13.06 4.48 1.71
N ARG A 64 -12.94 5.60 0.98
CA ARG A 64 -12.47 5.64 -0.40
C ARG A 64 -10.94 5.66 -0.47
N PHE A 65 -10.38 4.87 -1.39
CA PHE A 65 -8.96 4.93 -1.70
C PHE A 65 -8.61 6.15 -2.56
N LEU A 66 -7.36 6.62 -2.48
CA LEU A 66 -6.90 7.83 -3.19
C LEU A 66 -6.59 7.58 -4.68
N ASP A 67 -7.46 6.83 -5.36
CA ASP A 67 -7.36 6.54 -6.80
C ASP A 67 -7.20 7.82 -7.63
N LYS A 68 -6.50 7.72 -8.77
CA LYS A 68 -6.32 8.86 -9.66
C LYS A 68 -7.70 9.32 -10.16
N GLU A 69 -8.06 10.55 -9.84
CA GLU A 69 -9.26 11.18 -10.39
C GLU A 69 -8.97 11.50 -11.86
N LEU A 70 -9.47 10.67 -12.76
CA LEU A 70 -9.37 10.88 -14.20
C LEU A 70 -10.61 11.68 -14.65
N TYR A 71 -10.37 12.77 -15.38
CA TYR A 71 -11.45 13.63 -15.87
C TYR A 71 -12.44 12.83 -16.71
N GLY A 72 -13.72 12.80 -16.30
CA GLY A 72 -14.79 12.04 -16.95
C GLY A 72 -14.97 10.61 -16.44
N GLU A 73 -14.11 10.11 -15.56
CA GLU A 73 -14.29 8.82 -14.89
C GLU A 73 -14.95 8.99 -13.53
N TYR A 74 -16.15 8.42 -13.38
CA TYR A 74 -16.92 8.45 -12.13
C TYR A 74 -16.72 7.21 -11.24
N TYR A 75 -15.69 6.40 -11.53
CA TYR A 75 -15.42 5.21 -10.74
C TYR A 75 -14.27 5.43 -9.75
N PHE A 76 -14.47 4.91 -8.55
CA PHE A 76 -13.43 4.84 -7.53
C PHE A 76 -13.56 3.53 -6.76
N THR A 77 -12.48 3.12 -6.12
CA THR A 77 -12.48 1.98 -5.21
C THR A 77 -12.60 2.44 -3.77
N PHE A 78 -13.31 1.64 -2.97
CA PHE A 78 -13.50 1.86 -1.55
C PHE A 78 -13.57 0.51 -0.84
N ALA A 79 -13.41 0.53 0.47
CA ALA A 79 -13.57 -0.66 1.30
C ALA A 79 -14.63 -0.44 2.37
N ARG A 80 -15.26 -1.54 2.77
CA ARG A 80 -16.07 -1.62 3.99
C ARG A 80 -15.34 -2.50 5.01
N GLY A 81 -15.63 -2.29 6.29
CA GLY A 81 -15.08 -3.09 7.39
C GLY A 81 -13.64 -2.74 7.77
N LEU A 82 -13.12 -1.59 7.32
CA LEU A 82 -11.83 -1.09 7.80
C LEU A 82 -11.96 -0.51 9.22
N VAL A 83 -10.89 -0.59 10.01
CA VAL A 83 -10.86 -0.08 11.39
C VAL A 83 -9.67 0.83 11.62
N HIS A 84 -9.87 1.84 12.46
CA HIS A 84 -8.76 2.64 12.94
C HIS A 84 -7.97 1.87 14.00
N LYS A 85 -6.64 1.95 13.94
CA LYS A 85 -5.74 1.40 14.96
C LYS A 85 -4.68 2.44 15.30
N ASN A 86 -4.35 2.54 16.59
CA ASN A 86 -3.21 3.32 17.07
C ASN A 86 -1.92 2.54 16.81
N SER A 87 -1.52 2.46 15.54
CA SER A 87 -0.30 1.78 15.09
C SER A 87 0.41 2.71 14.12
N GLU A 88 1.69 2.95 14.37
CA GLU A 88 2.50 3.78 13.48
C GLU A 88 2.72 3.05 12.15
N VAL A 89 2.56 3.80 11.07
CA VAL A 89 2.81 3.31 9.71
C VAL A 89 3.80 4.24 9.05
N TYR A 90 4.89 3.66 8.53
CA TYR A 90 5.91 4.40 7.80
C TYR A 90 6.13 3.74 6.44
N SER A 91 6.55 4.53 5.46
CA SER A 91 6.95 4.01 4.17
C SER A 91 8.31 4.50 3.73
N TYR A 92 8.99 3.67 2.95
CA TYR A 92 10.26 3.99 2.32
C TYR A 92 10.19 3.65 0.84
N GLU A 93 10.69 4.55 0.01
CA GLU A 93 10.99 4.31 -1.40
C GLU A 93 12.38 3.69 -1.51
N LEU A 94 12.49 2.47 -2.04
CA LEU A 94 13.75 1.78 -2.27
C LEU A 94 14.27 2.01 -3.68
N TYR A 95 15.52 2.43 -3.77
CA TYR A 95 16.26 2.65 -5.00
C TYR A 95 17.48 1.73 -5.04
N TYR A 96 17.88 1.26 -6.22
CA TYR A 96 19.13 0.51 -6.34
C TYR A 96 20.30 1.34 -5.84
N ASP A 97 21.10 0.79 -4.93
CA ASP A 97 22.28 1.47 -4.43
C ASP A 97 23.32 1.59 -5.54
N ARG A 98 23.55 2.83 -5.97
CA ARG A 98 24.58 3.22 -6.96
C ARG A 98 25.56 4.23 -6.38
N GLY A 99 25.72 4.23 -5.05
CA GLY A 99 26.55 5.23 -4.35
C GLY A 99 25.88 6.61 -4.32
N GLU A 100 26.69 7.66 -4.47
CA GLU A 100 26.25 9.06 -4.24
C GLU A 100 25.12 9.52 -5.17
N ASN A 101 25.00 8.94 -6.37
CA ASN A 101 24.01 9.35 -7.38
C ASN A 101 22.69 8.56 -7.35
N THR A 102 22.48 7.72 -6.34
CA THR A 102 21.35 6.77 -6.27
C THR A 102 19.97 7.41 -6.54
N ILE A 103 19.71 8.64 -6.06
CA ILE A 103 18.42 9.33 -6.24
C ILE A 103 18.35 10.05 -7.59
N VAL A 104 19.46 10.63 -8.03
CA VAL A 104 19.53 11.45 -9.26
C VAL A 104 19.37 10.56 -10.49
N GLU A 105 19.94 9.36 -10.46
CA GLU A 105 19.85 8.40 -11.57
C GLU A 105 18.53 7.63 -11.62
N ASN A 106 17.87 7.42 -10.47
CA ASN A 106 16.63 6.66 -10.39
C ASN A 106 15.42 7.58 -10.22
N LYS A 107 14.77 7.92 -11.34
CA LYS A 107 13.55 8.77 -11.34
C LYS A 107 12.35 8.14 -10.62
N HIS A 108 12.34 6.82 -10.46
CA HIS A 108 11.25 6.07 -9.83
C HIS A 108 11.82 5.02 -8.87
N PRO A 109 11.17 4.80 -7.71
CA PRO A 109 11.58 3.74 -6.80
C PRO A 109 11.42 2.38 -7.46
N TYR A 110 12.36 1.47 -7.19
CA TYR A 110 12.26 0.09 -7.62
C TYR A 110 11.21 -0.68 -6.83
N MET A 111 11.09 -0.36 -5.54
CA MET A 111 10.22 -1.04 -4.60
C MET A 111 9.82 -0.09 -3.47
N TRP A 112 8.66 -0.31 -2.88
CA TRP A 112 8.22 0.35 -1.67
C TRP A 112 8.35 -0.60 -0.48
N VAL A 113 8.69 -0.08 0.70
CA VAL A 113 8.55 -0.79 1.97
C VAL A 113 7.53 -0.07 2.82
N LEU A 114 6.54 -0.79 3.32
CA LEU A 114 5.61 -0.35 4.36
C LEU A 114 5.97 -1.03 5.67
N VAL A 115 6.11 -0.25 6.73
CA VAL A 115 6.33 -0.75 8.10
C VAL A 115 5.06 -0.51 8.90
N PHE A 116 4.49 -1.55 9.48
CA PHE A 116 3.24 -1.46 10.25
C PHE A 116 3.07 -2.66 11.17
N SER A 117 2.57 -2.46 12.40
CA SER A 117 2.14 -3.56 13.29
C SER A 117 3.11 -4.77 13.38
N ALA A 118 4.42 -4.51 13.53
CA ALA A 118 5.50 -5.52 13.53
C ALA A 118 5.57 -6.39 12.25
N LYS A 119 5.07 -5.85 11.14
CA LYS A 119 5.16 -6.40 9.79
C LYS A 119 5.87 -5.41 8.87
N LEU A 120 6.40 -5.97 7.78
CA LEU A 120 6.91 -5.24 6.62
C LEU A 120 6.16 -5.71 5.39
N ALA A 121 5.73 -4.78 4.53
CA ALA A 121 5.30 -5.12 3.17
C ALA A 121 6.24 -4.53 2.14
N PHE A 122 6.84 -5.39 1.32
CA PHE A 122 7.64 -5.02 0.17
C PHE A 122 6.72 -5.03 -1.05
N VAL A 123 6.65 -3.94 -1.81
CA VAL A 123 5.75 -3.82 -2.97
C VAL A 123 6.52 -3.32 -4.17
N LYS A 124 6.59 -4.13 -5.22
CA LYS A 124 7.17 -3.80 -6.52
C LYS A 124 6.04 -3.59 -7.53
N ILE A 125 6.12 -2.52 -8.31
CA ILE A 125 5.11 -2.17 -9.33
C ILE A 125 5.80 -1.88 -10.66
N GLY A 126 5.10 -2.14 -11.75
CA GLY A 126 5.52 -1.89 -13.11
C GLY A 126 5.88 -3.19 -13.81
N VAL A 127 6.89 -3.13 -14.69
CA VAL A 127 7.35 -4.30 -15.43
C VAL A 127 8.15 -5.22 -14.51
N ILE A 128 7.62 -6.41 -14.26
CA ILE A 128 8.22 -7.45 -13.43
C ILE A 128 8.78 -8.52 -14.35
N TYR A 129 10.11 -8.57 -14.38
CA TYR A 129 10.85 -9.57 -15.14
C TYR A 129 10.89 -10.90 -14.38
N GLY A 130 10.44 -11.96 -15.04
CA GLY A 130 10.59 -13.33 -14.55
C GLY A 130 12.03 -13.85 -14.71
N LYS A 131 12.33 -15.01 -14.11
CA LYS A 131 13.56 -15.76 -14.40
C LYS A 131 13.55 -16.28 -15.85
N LYS A 132 14.68 -16.87 -16.28
CA LYS A 132 14.80 -17.51 -17.59
C LYS A 132 13.67 -18.55 -17.77
N ASN A 133 12.86 -18.39 -18.82
CA ASN A 133 11.65 -19.17 -19.13
C ASN A 133 10.39 -18.86 -18.29
N GLU A 134 10.43 -17.89 -17.38
CA GLU A 134 9.23 -17.36 -16.71
C GLU A 134 8.66 -16.16 -17.51
N LYS A 135 7.33 -16.05 -17.54
CA LYS A 135 6.66 -14.95 -18.21
C LYS A 135 6.85 -13.66 -17.40
N SER A 136 7.32 -12.60 -18.06
CA SER A 136 7.30 -11.25 -17.49
C SER A 136 5.89 -10.65 -17.60
N PHE A 137 5.50 -9.83 -16.63
CA PHE A 137 4.19 -9.17 -16.62
C PHE A 137 4.30 -7.70 -16.16
N ASN A 138 3.28 -6.91 -16.48
CA ASN A 138 3.17 -5.54 -16.00
C ASN A 138 2.08 -5.47 -14.92
N GLY A 139 2.44 -5.11 -13.69
CA GLY A 139 1.51 -5.17 -12.57
C GLY A 139 2.21 -4.95 -11.24
N ALA A 140 1.83 -5.72 -10.23
CA ALA A 140 2.46 -5.65 -8.90
C ALA A 140 2.84 -7.03 -8.36
N ALA A 141 3.98 -7.10 -7.69
CA ALA A 141 4.40 -8.22 -6.86
C ALA A 141 4.72 -7.71 -5.46
N TYR A 142 4.26 -8.42 -4.44
CA TYR A 142 4.41 -7.96 -3.08
C TYR A 142 4.63 -9.10 -2.10
N TRP A 143 5.27 -8.76 -0.98
CA TRP A 143 5.56 -9.67 0.12
C TRP A 143 5.21 -9.01 1.44
N ILE A 144 4.37 -9.65 2.24
CA ILE A 144 3.97 -9.20 3.58
C ILE A 144 4.62 -10.17 4.57
N CYS A 145 5.53 -9.67 5.40
CA CYS A 145 6.33 -10.48 6.32
C CYS A 145 6.20 -9.99 7.75
N LYS A 146 6.43 -10.88 8.72
CA LYS A 146 6.74 -10.46 10.08
C LYS A 146 8.16 -9.91 10.12
N SER A 147 8.37 -8.81 10.85
CA SER A 147 9.72 -8.31 11.12
C SER A 147 10.23 -8.80 12.46
N TYR A 148 11.55 -8.96 12.59
CA TYR A 148 12.22 -9.24 13.85
C TYR A 148 13.55 -8.47 13.91
N SER A 149 13.91 -8.01 15.12
CA SER A 149 15.18 -7.32 15.34
C SER A 149 16.34 -8.31 15.27
N LYS A 150 17.43 -7.89 14.62
CA LYS A 150 18.76 -8.51 14.63
C LYS A 150 19.75 -7.70 15.50
N GLY A 151 19.25 -6.85 16.40
CA GLY A 151 20.09 -5.91 17.17
C GLY A 151 20.73 -4.85 16.27
N ASP A 152 22.02 -4.60 16.48
CA ASP A 152 22.79 -3.61 15.71
C ASP A 152 22.90 -3.95 14.21
N ALA A 153 22.67 -5.21 13.84
CA ALA A 153 22.61 -5.65 12.45
C ALA A 153 21.30 -5.28 11.74
N GLY A 154 20.37 -4.62 12.43
CA GLY A 154 19.13 -4.08 11.87
C GLY A 154 17.92 -5.01 12.02
N LEU A 155 17.10 -5.10 10.98
CA LEU A 155 15.84 -5.84 10.94
C LEU A 155 15.88 -6.95 9.87
N GLY A 156 15.38 -8.12 10.24
CA GLY A 156 15.12 -9.24 9.35
C GLY A 156 13.62 -9.49 9.15
N VAL A 157 13.32 -10.44 8.26
CA VAL A 157 11.93 -10.85 7.96
C VAL A 157 11.75 -12.35 8.08
N SER A 158 10.58 -12.77 8.51
CA SER A 158 10.15 -14.17 8.57
C SER A 158 8.67 -14.32 8.23
N ASN A 159 8.22 -15.55 7.98
CA ASN A 159 6.82 -15.88 7.70
C ASN A 159 6.20 -14.96 6.63
N CYS A 160 6.89 -14.85 5.49
CA CYS A 160 6.46 -14.01 4.40
C CYS A 160 5.32 -14.66 3.62
N GLU A 161 4.34 -13.86 3.24
CA GLU A 161 3.29 -14.20 2.29
C GLU A 161 3.46 -13.33 1.05
N LYS A 162 3.32 -13.92 -0.14
CA LYS A 162 3.48 -13.23 -1.43
C LYS A 162 2.17 -13.16 -2.19
N GLY A 163 2.01 -12.10 -2.98
CA GLY A 163 0.94 -12.00 -3.96
C GLY A 163 1.42 -11.30 -5.23
N GLU A 164 0.74 -11.60 -6.33
CA GLU A 164 1.01 -11.04 -7.65
C GLU A 164 -0.31 -10.58 -8.28
N LYS A 165 -0.24 -9.49 -9.05
CA LYS A 165 -1.37 -8.90 -9.75
C LYS A 165 -0.96 -8.55 -11.17
N ASP A 166 -1.41 -9.35 -12.14
CA ASP A 166 -0.99 -9.31 -13.54
C ASP A 166 -1.59 -8.17 -14.39
N ASN A 167 -2.05 -7.09 -13.76
CA ASN A 167 -2.59 -5.92 -14.45
C ASN A 167 -2.01 -4.64 -13.87
N SER A 168 -1.73 -3.66 -14.73
CA SER A 168 -1.30 -2.34 -14.27
C SER A 168 -2.36 -1.78 -13.31
N LEU A 169 -1.88 -1.31 -12.17
CA LEU A 169 -2.72 -0.68 -11.16
C LEU A 169 -3.07 0.73 -11.64
N ASN A 170 -4.22 0.86 -12.31
CA ASN A 170 -4.81 2.18 -12.54
C ASN A 170 -5.43 2.76 -11.25
N THR A 171 -5.37 1.99 -10.15
CA THR A 171 -5.99 2.27 -8.86
C THR A 171 -4.98 1.99 -7.75
N THR A 172 -5.27 2.45 -6.54
CA THR A 172 -4.50 2.18 -5.34
C THR A 172 -4.19 0.68 -5.19
N PHE A 173 -2.95 0.35 -4.82
CA PHE A 173 -2.56 -1.02 -4.51
C PHE A 173 -3.36 -1.56 -3.31
N VAL A 174 -4.04 -2.70 -3.51
CA VAL A 174 -4.79 -3.41 -2.46
C VAL A 174 -4.46 -4.90 -2.54
N PRO A 175 -3.85 -5.50 -1.49
CA PRO A 175 -3.60 -6.94 -1.45
C PRO A 175 -4.90 -7.69 -1.22
N MET A 176 -5.26 -8.58 -2.14
CA MET A 176 -6.49 -9.37 -2.05
C MET A 176 -6.21 -10.72 -1.40
N PHE A 177 -7.12 -11.19 -0.55
CA PHE A 177 -6.95 -12.46 0.17
C PHE A 177 -6.68 -13.65 -0.79
N LYS A 178 -7.33 -13.68 -1.94
CA LYS A 178 -7.17 -14.74 -2.96
C LYS A 178 -5.81 -14.74 -3.67
N GLU A 179 -5.08 -13.62 -3.64
CA GLU A 179 -3.79 -13.44 -4.30
C GLU A 179 -2.64 -13.85 -3.38
N VAL A 180 -2.84 -13.72 -2.06
CA VAL A 180 -1.82 -13.94 -1.05
C VAL A 180 -1.63 -15.44 -0.80
N ARG A 181 -0.39 -15.89 -0.88
CA ARG A 181 0.03 -17.28 -0.66
C ARG A 181 1.30 -17.31 0.20
N PRO A 182 1.56 -18.39 0.93
CA PRO A 182 2.85 -18.57 1.60
C PRO A 182 4.02 -18.38 0.62
N SER A 183 5.03 -17.63 1.03
CA SER A 183 6.27 -17.43 0.27
C SER A 183 7.38 -18.25 0.90
N GLU A 184 8.33 -18.67 0.06
CA GLU A 184 9.64 -19.09 0.56
C GLU A 184 10.31 -17.95 1.33
N ASN A 185 11.26 -18.32 2.19
CA ASN A 185 12.02 -17.37 2.99
C ASN A 185 12.76 -16.39 2.08
N LEU A 186 12.35 -15.13 2.13
CA LEU A 186 13.06 -14.04 1.47
C LEU A 186 14.35 -13.76 2.23
N ASN A 187 15.45 -13.61 1.49
CA ASN A 187 16.67 -13.10 2.08
C ASN A 187 16.59 -11.58 2.12
N VAL A 188 16.14 -11.05 3.27
CA VAL A 188 16.05 -9.61 3.51
C VAL A 188 16.82 -9.22 4.77
N SER A 189 17.57 -8.14 4.65
CA SER A 189 18.19 -7.48 5.79
C SER A 189 18.13 -5.97 5.56
N CYS A 190 17.54 -5.23 6.49
CA CYS A 190 17.49 -3.78 6.43
C CYS A 190 18.10 -3.16 7.69
N SER A 191 18.64 -1.95 7.59
CA SER A 191 18.94 -1.14 8.78
C SER A 191 17.65 -0.80 9.53
N ASN A 192 17.79 -0.23 10.74
CA ASN A 192 16.63 0.16 11.54
C ASN A 192 15.76 1.22 10.83
N PHE A 193 14.44 1.05 10.86
CA PHE A 193 13.47 1.93 10.21
C PHE A 193 13.12 3.17 11.06
N THR A 194 14.08 3.65 11.84
CA THR A 194 13.99 4.89 12.64
C THR A 194 14.46 6.12 11.86
N ASP A 195 15.33 5.90 10.89
CA ASP A 195 16.09 6.96 10.23
C ASP A 195 15.38 7.48 8.98
N SER A 196 15.74 8.67 8.51
CA SER A 196 15.21 9.21 7.24
C SER A 196 15.70 8.44 6.02
N LYS A 197 16.81 7.71 6.16
CA LYS A 197 17.43 6.88 5.13
C LYS A 197 17.75 5.51 5.71
N ILE A 198 17.43 4.45 4.97
CA ILE A 198 17.73 3.07 5.35
C ILE A 198 18.54 2.38 4.26
N HIS A 199 19.25 1.32 4.63
CA HIS A 199 19.93 0.43 3.68
C HIS A 199 19.29 -0.95 3.78
N CYS A 200 18.88 -1.51 2.65
CA CYS A 200 18.23 -2.82 2.57
C CYS A 200 18.93 -3.70 1.55
N SER A 201 19.14 -4.96 1.89
CA SER A 201 19.42 -6.04 0.95
C SER A 201 18.13 -6.85 0.76
N PHE A 202 17.72 -7.07 -0.49
CA PHE A 202 16.56 -7.88 -0.85
C PHE A 202 16.96 -8.85 -1.95
N ASN A 203 16.93 -10.15 -1.64
CA ASN A 203 17.34 -11.24 -2.55
C ASN A 203 18.72 -11.00 -3.21
N GLY A 204 19.68 -10.49 -2.44
CA GLY A 204 21.06 -10.27 -2.87
C GLY A 204 21.32 -8.96 -3.62
N SER A 205 20.29 -8.15 -3.88
CA SER A 205 20.46 -6.79 -4.40
C SER A 205 20.41 -5.76 -3.27
N ASN A 206 21.23 -4.72 -3.35
CA ASN A 206 21.32 -3.67 -2.34
C ASN A 206 20.55 -2.43 -2.76
N TYR A 207 19.87 -1.83 -1.78
CA TYR A 207 18.97 -0.71 -1.96
C TYR A 207 19.19 0.35 -0.89
N VAL A 208 19.01 1.61 -1.30
CA VAL A 208 18.85 2.75 -0.41
C VAL A 208 17.36 3.08 -0.31
N GLY A 209 16.83 3.09 0.91
CA GLY A 209 15.47 3.50 1.20
C GLY A 209 15.38 4.93 1.70
N ILE A 210 14.41 5.70 1.21
CA ILE A 210 14.16 7.08 1.64
C ILE A 210 12.77 7.16 2.24
N LYS A 211 12.69 7.65 3.48
CA LYS A 211 11.42 7.77 4.21
C LYS A 211 10.45 8.69 3.46
N LYS A 212 9.17 8.34 3.50
CA LYS A 212 8.06 9.14 2.99
C LYS A 212 7.03 9.40 4.06
N ASP A 213 6.54 10.63 4.09
CA ASP A 213 5.51 11.08 5.03
C ASP A 213 4.12 10.52 4.73
N LYS A 214 3.92 10.05 3.50
CA LYS A 214 2.70 9.37 3.06
C LYS A 214 3.06 8.12 2.29
N PHE A 215 2.31 7.06 2.55
CA PHE A 215 2.37 5.86 1.74
C PHE A 215 1.20 5.85 0.77
N TYR A 216 1.53 5.95 -0.52
CA TYR A 216 0.54 5.86 -1.56
C TYR A 216 1.14 5.15 -2.75
N ILE A 217 0.70 3.92 -2.93
CA ILE A 217 1.29 2.94 -3.83
C ILE A 217 0.37 2.83 -5.06
N ARG A 218 0.82 3.36 -6.21
CA ARG A 218 0.17 3.32 -7.53
C ARG A 218 0.91 2.38 -8.45
#